data_AF-A0AAW1VIU2-F1
#
_entry.id   AF-A0AAW1VIU2-F1
#
_cell.length_a   1.000
_cell.length_b   1.000
_cell.length_c   1.000
_cell.angle_alpha   90.00
_cell.angle_beta   90.00
_cell.angle_gamma   90.00
#
_symmetry.space_group_name_H-M   'P 1'
#
loop_
_entity.id
_entity.type
_entity.pdbx_description
1 polymer ?
#
loop_
_entity_poly.entity_id
_entity_poly.type
_entity_poly.pdbx_seq_one_letter_code
_entity_poly.pdbx_strand_id
1 'polypeptide(L)'
;MSQFKELKNTFYDDKEDLQIDDEYLKEITDIQETDNTANASEEPLEKLLQKLLEMNQEKILKTTDNGTLIDLIASGLPNYIIDKIDQEKLTETADLQNELGELGHLTYEKNLELKTNKQNIREKNEKTPCSICKENEKGTRFHP
;
A
#
# COMPACT_ATOMS: atom_id res chain seq x y z
N MET A 1 -2.94 10.11 -59.46
CA MET A 1 -3.78 11.04 -58.68
C MET A 1 -5.21 11.02 -59.22
N SER A 2 -6.00 9.95 -59.05
CA SER A 2 -7.37 9.93 -59.62
C SER A 2 -8.41 8.99 -58.99
N GLN A 3 -8.10 8.23 -57.94
CA GLN A 3 -9.11 7.37 -57.28
C GLN A 3 -9.78 8.08 -56.09
N PHE A 4 -9.03 8.89 -55.35
CA PHE A 4 -9.56 9.68 -54.23
C PHE A 4 -10.54 10.77 -54.65
N LYS A 5 -10.45 11.26 -55.89
CA LYS A 5 -11.31 12.35 -56.39
C LYS A 5 -12.72 11.86 -56.70
N GLU A 6 -12.84 10.62 -57.19
CA GLU A 6 -14.13 9.99 -57.49
C GLU A 6 -14.88 9.63 -56.21
N LEU A 7 -14.18 9.10 -55.20
CA LEU A 7 -14.75 8.83 -53.88
C LEU A 7 -15.29 10.10 -53.22
N LYS A 8 -14.54 11.22 -53.28
CA LYS A 8 -15.00 12.49 -52.72
C LYS A 8 -16.35 12.93 -53.28
N ASN A 9 -16.53 12.87 -54.59
CA ASN A 9 -17.78 13.28 -55.23
C ASN A 9 -18.97 12.33 -54.95
N THR A 10 -18.71 11.12 -54.44
CA THR A 10 -19.77 10.13 -54.17
C THR A 10 -20.30 10.24 -52.74
N PHE A 11 -19.47 10.75 -51.81
CA PHE A 11 -19.78 10.78 -50.38
C PHE A 11 -19.92 12.19 -49.82
N TYR A 12 -19.45 13.23 -50.52
CA TYR A 12 -19.52 14.61 -50.05
C TYR A 12 -20.42 15.44 -50.97
N ASP A 13 -21.29 16.27 -50.37
CA ASP A 13 -22.17 17.17 -51.12
C ASP A 13 -21.48 18.50 -51.50
N ASP A 14 -22.22 19.43 -52.11
CA ASP A 14 -21.70 20.75 -52.54
C ASP A 14 -21.17 21.63 -51.38
N LYS A 15 -21.44 21.24 -50.13
CA LYS A 15 -20.96 21.91 -48.91
C LYS A 15 -19.86 21.13 -48.20
N GLU A 16 -19.36 20.06 -48.81
CA GLU A 16 -18.38 19.13 -48.24
C GLU A 16 -18.89 18.39 -46.98
N ASP A 17 -20.22 18.25 -46.82
CA ASP A 17 -20.80 17.42 -45.76
C ASP A 17 -20.83 15.95 -46.21
N LEU A 18 -20.51 15.02 -45.29
CA LEU A 18 -20.52 13.58 -45.58
C LEU A 18 -21.97 13.06 -45.62
N GLN A 19 -22.38 12.52 -46.75
CA GLN A 19 -23.69 11.92 -46.98
C GLN A 19 -23.68 10.43 -46.64
N ILE A 20 -24.49 10.02 -45.66
CA ILE A 20 -24.74 8.61 -45.31
C ILE A 20 -26.26 8.41 -45.28
N ASP A 21 -26.78 7.52 -46.12
CA ASP A 21 -28.18 7.05 -46.11
C ASP A 21 -29.24 8.16 -45.88
N ASP A 22 -29.14 9.25 -46.65
CA ASP A 22 -30.00 10.45 -46.63
C ASP A 22 -29.92 11.36 -45.39
N GLU A 23 -28.97 11.10 -44.48
CA GLU A 23 -28.67 11.98 -43.34
C GLU A 23 -27.36 12.76 -43.59
N TYR A 24 -27.41 14.07 -43.32
CA TYR A 24 -26.26 14.99 -43.48
C TYR A 24 -25.55 15.17 -42.13
N LEU A 25 -24.29 14.76 -42.04
CA LEU A 25 -23.44 15.04 -40.88
C LEU A 25 -22.67 16.34 -41.10
N LYS A 26 -22.81 17.29 -40.17
CA LYS A 26 -22.11 18.59 -40.22
C LYS A 26 -20.80 18.54 -39.46
N GLU A 27 -19.76 19.13 -40.03
CA GLU A 27 -18.51 19.41 -39.32
C GLU A 27 -18.77 20.44 -38.20
N ILE A 28 -18.46 20.07 -36.95
CA ILE A 28 -18.57 20.99 -35.80
C ILE A 28 -17.26 21.79 -35.75
N THR A 29 -17.21 22.92 -36.45
CA THR A 29 -16.02 23.80 -36.47
C THR A 29 -15.96 24.78 -35.30
N ASP A 30 -17.07 24.95 -34.58
CA ASP A 30 -17.16 25.88 -33.45
C ASP A 30 -17.44 25.11 -32.16
N ILE A 31 -16.47 25.11 -31.23
CA ILE A 31 -16.80 25.05 -29.81
C ILE A 31 -17.46 26.39 -29.50
N GLN A 32 -18.78 26.46 -29.69
CA GLN A 32 -19.55 27.57 -29.15
C GLN A 32 -19.56 27.42 -27.64
N GLU A 33 -19.08 28.44 -26.92
CA GLU A 33 -19.31 28.58 -25.49
C GLU A 33 -20.84 28.51 -25.27
N THR A 34 -21.31 27.40 -24.72
CA THR A 34 -22.74 27.19 -24.48
C THR A 34 -23.16 28.00 -23.26
N ASP A 35 -23.85 29.12 -23.48
CA ASP A 35 -24.69 29.73 -22.46
C ASP A 35 -25.88 28.80 -22.16
N ASN A 36 -25.73 28.02 -21.09
CA ASN A 36 -26.65 27.16 -20.34
C ASN A 36 -28.12 27.03 -20.81
N THR A 37 -28.55 25.80 -21.16
CA THR A 37 -29.38 24.93 -20.32
C THR A 37 -29.98 23.81 -21.17
N ALA A 38 -29.25 22.70 -21.25
CA ALA A 38 -29.83 21.37 -21.22
C ALA A 38 -28.85 20.54 -20.39
N ASN A 39 -29.22 20.27 -19.13
CA ASN A 39 -28.55 19.27 -18.28
C ASN A 39 -28.84 17.87 -18.84
N ALA A 40 -28.48 17.66 -20.10
CA ALA A 40 -28.61 16.41 -20.81
C ALA A 40 -27.21 15.79 -20.85
N SER A 41 -27.00 14.92 -19.85
CA SER A 41 -26.25 13.69 -20.04
C SER A 41 -24.71 13.74 -19.97
N GLU A 42 -24.13 14.58 -19.11
CA GLU A 42 -22.76 14.31 -18.59
C GLU A 42 -22.77 13.24 -17.49
N GLU A 43 -23.83 13.19 -16.68
CA GLU A 43 -24.04 12.15 -15.66
C GLU A 43 -23.81 10.70 -16.13
N PRO A 44 -24.34 10.25 -17.30
CA PRO A 44 -24.10 8.89 -17.76
C PRO A 44 -22.67 8.65 -18.25
N LEU A 45 -21.94 9.68 -18.68
CA LEU A 45 -20.55 9.56 -19.11
C LEU A 45 -19.64 9.44 -17.89
N GLU A 46 -19.87 10.26 -16.87
CA GLU A 46 -19.23 10.14 -15.56
C GLU A 46 -19.57 8.81 -14.89
N LYS A 47 -20.84 8.39 -14.93
CA LYS A 47 -21.27 7.07 -14.42
C LYS A 47 -20.65 5.91 -15.20
N LEU A 48 -20.44 6.04 -16.51
CA LEU A 48 -19.74 5.02 -17.31
C LEU A 48 -18.25 4.97 -16.96
N LEU A 49 -17.59 6.11 -16.82
CA LEU A 49 -16.19 6.19 -16.36
C LEU A 49 -16.02 5.61 -14.96
N GLN A 50 -16.92 5.98 -14.03
CA GLN A 50 -16.98 5.45 -12.68
C GLN A 50 -17.18 3.93 -12.69
N LYS A 51 -18.12 3.44 -13.51
CA LYS A 51 -18.39 2.00 -13.64
C LYS A 51 -17.22 1.24 -14.27
N LEU A 52 -16.49 1.82 -15.21
CA LEU A 52 -15.27 1.22 -15.77
C LEU A 52 -14.13 1.15 -14.74
N LEU A 53 -13.97 2.20 -13.92
CA LEU A 53 -13.02 2.19 -12.80
C LEU A 53 -13.37 1.13 -11.75
N GLU A 54 -14.64 1.07 -11.33
CA GLU A 54 -15.15 0.07 -10.39
C GLU A 54 -15.01 -1.35 -10.94
N MET A 55 -15.37 -1.57 -12.21
CA MET A 55 -15.21 -2.88 -12.87
C MET A 55 -13.75 -3.33 -12.95
N ASN A 56 -12.81 -2.39 -13.15
CA ASN A 56 -11.38 -2.71 -13.17
C ASN A 56 -10.86 -3.02 -11.77
N GLN A 57 -11.25 -2.25 -10.73
CA GLN A 57 -10.88 -2.55 -9.34
C GLN A 57 -11.45 -3.89 -8.88
N GLU A 58 -12.72 -4.19 -9.20
CA GLU A 58 -13.34 -5.47 -8.87
C GLU A 58 -12.65 -6.63 -9.59
N LYS A 59 -12.26 -6.49 -10.86
CA LYS A 59 -11.50 -7.53 -11.57
C LYS A 59 -10.16 -7.79 -10.92
N ILE A 60 -9.43 -6.74 -10.57
CA ILE A 60 -8.12 -6.85 -9.91
C ILE A 60 -8.28 -7.58 -8.57
N LEU A 61 -9.25 -7.19 -7.74
CA LEU A 61 -9.49 -7.81 -6.42
C LEU A 61 -10.06 -9.24 -6.50
N LYS A 62 -10.85 -9.56 -7.53
CA LYS A 62 -11.50 -10.88 -7.69
C LYS A 62 -10.59 -11.93 -8.33
N THR A 63 -9.50 -11.54 -8.99
CA THR A 63 -8.63 -12.48 -9.71
C THR A 63 -7.16 -12.44 -9.29
N THR A 64 -6.76 -11.60 -8.34
CA THR A 64 -5.42 -11.68 -7.76
C THR A 64 -5.31 -12.93 -6.92
N ASP A 65 -4.55 -13.88 -7.45
CA ASP A 65 -4.05 -15.01 -6.69
C ASP A 65 -3.32 -14.50 -5.44
N ASN A 66 -3.59 -15.11 -4.28
CA ASN A 66 -3.02 -14.69 -3.00
C ASN A 66 -1.49 -14.72 -3.04
N GLY A 67 -0.90 -15.67 -3.77
CA GLY A 67 0.56 -15.74 -3.98
C GLY A 67 1.07 -14.49 -4.69
N THR A 68 0.41 -14.06 -5.78
CA THR A 68 0.78 -12.83 -6.49
C THR A 68 0.68 -11.59 -5.59
N LEU A 69 -0.32 -11.54 -4.70
CA LEU A 69 -0.47 -10.44 -3.76
C LEU A 69 0.63 -10.46 -2.68
N ILE A 70 0.99 -11.64 -2.18
CA ILE A 70 2.09 -11.83 -1.24
C ILE A 70 3.41 -11.39 -1.88
N ASP A 71 3.69 -11.81 -3.11
CA ASP A 71 4.90 -11.46 -3.87
C ASP A 71 5.02 -9.94 -4.08
N LEU A 72 3.91 -9.29 -4.45
CA LEU A 72 3.87 -7.83 -4.63
C LEU A 72 4.19 -7.09 -3.33
N ILE A 73 3.59 -7.52 -2.21
CA ILE A 73 3.86 -6.91 -0.90
C ILE A 73 5.32 -7.16 -0.51
N ALA A 74 5.80 -8.40 -0.66
CA ALA A 74 7.15 -8.80 -0.31
C ALA A 74 8.20 -8.02 -1.11
N SER A 75 7.95 -7.74 -2.38
CA SER A 75 8.83 -6.92 -3.22
C SER A 75 9.02 -5.47 -2.71
N GLY A 76 8.06 -4.97 -1.92
CA GLY A 76 8.12 -3.65 -1.29
C GLY A 76 8.79 -3.63 0.09
N LEU A 77 9.17 -4.79 0.64
CA LEU A 77 9.80 -4.89 1.94
C LEU A 77 11.32 -4.70 1.86
N PRO A 78 11.98 -4.25 2.94
CA PRO A 78 13.44 -4.24 3.00
C PRO A 78 14.03 -5.65 2.90
N ASN A 79 15.18 -5.81 2.23
CA ASN A 79 15.84 -7.11 2.03
C ASN A 79 16.04 -7.91 3.33
N TYR A 80 16.41 -7.25 4.43
CA TYR A 80 16.63 -7.93 5.72
C TYR A 80 15.35 -8.52 6.35
N ILE A 81 14.18 -8.10 5.90
CA ILE A 81 12.88 -8.68 6.24
C ILE A 81 12.57 -9.83 5.27
N ILE A 82 12.77 -9.61 3.97
CA ILE A 82 12.54 -10.61 2.91
C ILE A 82 13.34 -11.88 3.18
N ASP A 83 14.63 -11.75 3.53
CA ASP A 83 15.53 -12.88 3.80
C ASP A 83 15.08 -13.77 4.97
N LYS A 84 14.15 -13.28 5.80
CA LYS A 84 13.64 -13.96 6.99
C LYS A 84 12.25 -14.55 6.80
N ILE A 85 11.58 -14.24 5.71
CA ILE A 85 10.22 -14.70 5.40
C ILE A 85 10.30 -15.76 4.31
N ASP A 86 9.71 -16.93 4.57
CA ASP A 86 9.61 -18.00 3.58
C ASP A 86 8.33 -17.84 2.74
N GLN A 87 8.44 -17.08 1.64
CA GLN A 87 7.29 -16.72 0.80
C GLN A 87 6.59 -17.94 0.17
N GLU A 88 7.33 -19.01 -0.14
CA GLU A 88 6.77 -20.22 -0.78
C GLU A 88 5.79 -20.98 0.14
N LYS A 89 5.89 -20.74 1.46
CA LYS A 89 5.04 -21.36 2.47
C LYS A 89 3.76 -20.58 2.75
N LEU A 90 3.68 -19.32 2.34
CA LEU A 90 2.56 -18.43 2.63
C LEU A 90 1.43 -18.67 1.63
N THR A 91 0.23 -18.95 2.15
CA THR A 91 -0.96 -19.21 1.31
C THR A 91 -1.96 -18.07 1.36
N GLU A 92 -1.96 -17.33 2.46
CA GLU A 92 -2.82 -16.18 2.69
C GLU A 92 -2.01 -14.96 3.12
N THR A 93 -2.54 -13.76 2.84
CA THR A 93 -1.91 -12.51 3.29
C THR A 93 -1.86 -12.38 4.81
N ALA A 94 -2.73 -13.10 5.53
CA ALA A 94 -2.69 -13.19 6.99
C ALA A 94 -1.42 -13.91 7.49
N ASP A 95 -0.92 -14.91 6.77
CA ASP A 95 0.32 -15.62 7.12
C ASP A 95 1.51 -14.64 7.05
N LEU A 96 1.56 -13.83 5.99
CA LEU A 96 2.56 -12.78 5.82
C LEU A 96 2.50 -11.75 6.96
N GLN A 97 1.30 -11.34 7.37
CA GLN A 97 1.12 -10.40 8.49
C GLN A 97 1.62 -10.97 9.82
N ASN A 98 1.37 -12.25 10.08
CA ASN A 98 1.85 -12.92 11.30
C ASN A 98 3.38 -12.98 11.31
N GLU A 99 4.01 -13.39 10.21
CA GLU A 99 5.49 -13.42 10.12
C GLU A 99 6.10 -12.02 10.28
N LEU A 100 5.52 -11.00 9.65
CA LEU A 100 5.95 -9.62 9.84
C LEU A 100 5.79 -9.15 11.29
N GLY A 101 4.71 -9.55 11.96
CA GLY A 101 4.47 -9.27 13.37
C GLY A 101 5.52 -9.92 14.27
N GLU A 102 5.86 -11.19 14.01
CA GLU A 102 6.95 -11.89 14.70
C GLU A 102 8.28 -11.18 14.50
N LEU A 103 8.57 -10.68 13.31
CA LEU A 103 9.77 -9.92 12.97
C LEU A 103 9.79 -8.49 13.57
N GLY A 104 8.73 -8.04 14.22
CA GLY A 104 8.64 -6.71 14.83
C GLY A 104 9.75 -6.43 15.86
N HIS A 105 10.26 -7.46 16.54
CA HIS A 105 11.37 -7.32 17.50
C HIS A 105 12.65 -6.77 16.85
N LEU A 106 12.88 -7.01 15.56
CA LEU A 106 14.04 -6.52 14.82
C LEU A 106 14.03 -5.00 14.66
N THR A 107 12.85 -4.36 14.76
CA THR A 107 12.73 -2.89 14.69
C THR A 107 12.87 -2.22 16.07
N TYR A 108 12.67 -2.99 17.16
CA TYR A 108 12.74 -2.49 18.54
C TYR A 108 14.15 -2.56 19.15
N GLU A 109 15.20 -2.71 18.34
CA GLU A 109 16.58 -2.64 18.85
C GLU A 109 17.12 -1.21 19.00
N LYS A 110 16.33 -0.17 18.73
CA LYS A 110 16.77 1.22 19.01
C LYS A 110 16.90 1.57 20.50
N ASN A 111 16.58 0.67 21.45
CA ASN A 111 16.65 0.98 22.89
C ASN A 111 17.05 -0.19 23.83
N LEU A 112 17.62 -1.29 23.33
CA LEU A 112 18.10 -2.38 24.21
C LEU A 112 19.58 -2.28 24.56
N GLU A 113 20.39 -1.56 23.78
CA GLU A 113 21.81 -1.32 24.07
C GLU A 113 22.07 -0.44 25.30
N LEU A 114 21.03 0.13 25.93
CA LEU A 114 21.18 0.93 27.16
C LEU A 114 20.85 0.19 28.46
N LYS A 115 20.56 -1.13 28.44
CA LYS A 115 20.20 -1.87 29.67
C LYS A 115 21.02 -3.13 29.98
N THR A 116 22.15 -3.36 29.34
CA THR A 116 23.01 -4.51 29.67
C THR A 116 24.49 -4.15 29.81
N ASN A 117 24.82 -3.04 30.49
CA ASN A 117 26.13 -2.97 31.16
C ASN A 117 26.18 -2.05 32.40
N LYS A 118 25.30 -2.32 33.37
CA LYS A 118 25.55 -1.98 34.78
C LYS A 118 25.26 -3.17 35.67
N GLN A 119 25.76 -4.35 35.29
CA GLN A 119 26.21 -5.28 36.32
C GLN A 119 27.56 -4.77 36.83
N ASN A 120 27.53 -3.63 37.52
CA ASN A 120 28.45 -3.48 38.63
C ASN A 120 28.00 -4.57 39.60
N ILE A 121 28.67 -5.71 39.54
CA ILE A 121 28.77 -6.63 40.64
C ILE A 121 29.30 -5.76 41.79
N ARG A 122 28.39 -5.13 42.55
CA ARG A 122 28.71 -4.72 43.91
C ARG A 122 29.04 -6.05 44.54
N GLU A 123 30.33 -6.28 44.77
CA GLU A 123 30.79 -7.31 45.70
C GLU A 123 29.77 -7.35 46.82
N LYS A 124 29.17 -8.52 47.03
CA LYS A 124 28.35 -8.76 48.22
C LYS A 124 29.29 -8.41 49.37
N ASN A 125 29.18 -7.19 49.89
CA ASN A 125 29.77 -6.85 51.17
C ASN A 125 29.18 -7.88 52.11
N GLU A 126 29.99 -8.89 52.45
CA GLU A 126 29.62 -9.91 53.40
C GLU A 126 29.11 -9.15 54.61
N LYS A 127 27.82 -9.36 54.95
CA LYS A 127 27.20 -8.62 56.05
C LYS A 127 28.09 -8.86 57.26
N THR A 128 28.71 -7.81 57.78
CA THR A 128 29.49 -7.89 59.01
C THR A 128 28.55 -7.70 60.19
N PRO A 129 28.77 -8.42 61.32
CA PRO A 129 27.95 -8.22 62.50
C PRO A 129 28.09 -6.77 62.99
N CYS A 130 27.01 -6.18 63.49
CA CYS A 130 27.06 -4.82 64.03
C CYS A 130 28.14 -4.69 65.12
N SER A 131 29.00 -3.66 65.04
CA SER A 131 30.10 -3.44 66.00
C SER A 131 29.61 -3.40 67.44
N ILE A 132 28.46 -2.76 67.68
CA ILE A 132 27.82 -2.67 69.00
C ILE A 132 27.46 -4.07 69.52
N CYS A 133 26.92 -4.94 68.66
CA CYS A 133 26.53 -6.29 69.07
C CYS A 133 27.73 -7.18 69.35
N LYS A 134 28.84 -6.98 68.63
CA LYS A 134 30.10 -7.68 68.84
C LYS A 134 30.73 -7.32 70.19
N GLU A 135 30.70 -6.03 70.56
CA GLU A 135 31.24 -5.55 71.84
C GLU A 135 30.41 -5.99 73.05
N ASN A 136 29.10 -6.20 72.86
CA ASN A 136 28.18 -6.60 73.94
C ASN A 136 28.02 -8.13 74.09
N GLU A 137 28.85 -8.94 73.43
CA GLU A 137 28.76 -10.43 73.43
C GLU A 137 27.39 -10.99 72.99
N LYS A 138 26.61 -10.23 72.19
CA LYS A 138 25.24 -10.61 71.78
C LYS A 138 25.18 -11.55 70.56
N GLY A 139 26.32 -12.14 70.17
CA GLY A 139 26.46 -13.02 69.01
C GLY A 139 26.35 -12.31 67.64
N THR A 140 26.28 -13.09 66.56
CA THR A 140 26.28 -12.58 65.17
C THR A 140 24.89 -12.17 64.69
N ARG A 141 24.37 -11.05 65.18
CA ARG A 141 23.10 -10.48 64.69
C ARG A 141 23.36 -9.44 63.61
N PHE A 142 22.64 -9.56 62.49
CA PHE A 142 22.67 -8.62 61.37
C PHE A 142 21.33 -7.89 61.30
N HIS A 143 21.34 -6.58 61.53
CA HIS A 143 20.18 -5.73 61.25
C HIS A 143 20.30 -5.17 59.82
N PRO A 144 19.17 -4.82 59.16
CA PRO A 144 19.21 -4.11 57.89
C PRO A 144 19.92 -2.76 57.99
#